data_AF-A0A2K8M6J9-F1
#
_entry.id   AF-A0A2K8M6J9-F1
#
_cell.length_a   1.000
_cell.length_b   1.000
_cell.length_c   1.000
_cell.angle_alpha   90.00
_cell.angle_beta   90.00
_cell.angle_gamma   90.00
#
_symmetry.space_group_name_H-M   'P 1'
#
loop_
_entity.id
_entity.type
_entity.pdbx_description
1 polymer ?
#
loop_
_entity_poly.entity_id
_entity_poly.type
_entity_poly.pdbx_seq_one_letter_code
_entity_poly.pdbx_strand_id
1 'polypeptide(L)'
;MLLAPADLTLFADASGDRNPLHVDAEYARRTPFGQPVAHGVLTAVAALDEVPGPPGEISGVDLEFTRPTHAGFPYSTNISHDPDGRTKVTVAEGAETCLTVRLTHGPGGTAVAAPRRPRSHPRSFAPEEFARGLAVSGQYGPGSELDALVARWPGAARLLGRTALTGLLWCSFVAGMELPGRDCLLNTISLRLRPAGGRPALRYRAEVRDFDPRFGLLTVEAELDDGAAVVAEATLETMVRRPVPGPDSDRLVALLPCSDRLYGCTAAIAGGSRGLGAALVLALASQGARVLVGHRSGDLSELAVKGAELGGEVVSCPGDAADPAWADQVRRLAGDELDLLVCSAAPPIRPLRLDSASLPRVQNFVADAFALASAPLAGLLPSLAKTSGRCLVVSSSAVAEPPADWPHYVAAKHAVEGLTQWAAAQHPECEFFVSRPGMLLTEQMNTPGTREIAQAVEPVAAAMADRLADSAPAKSRPELIEH
;
A
#
# COMPACT_ATOMS: atom_id res chain seq x y z
N MET A 1 5.89 -22.92 4.07
CA MET A 1 7.03 -21.98 3.95
C MET A 1 6.90 -20.70 4.80
N LEU A 2 8.03 -20.03 5.04
CA LEU A 2 8.12 -18.69 5.67
C LEU A 2 9.17 -17.86 4.91
N LEU A 3 8.79 -16.66 4.47
CA LEU A 3 9.69 -15.71 3.80
C LEU A 3 10.32 -14.78 4.83
N ALA A 4 11.64 -14.62 4.81
CA ALA A 4 12.35 -13.63 5.62
C ALA A 4 12.42 -12.26 4.90
N PRO A 5 12.55 -11.13 5.61
CA PRO A 5 12.76 -9.83 4.97
C PRO A 5 14.00 -9.81 4.03
N ALA A 6 15.06 -10.54 4.39
CA ALA A 6 16.25 -10.68 3.54
C ALA A 6 15.98 -11.43 2.23
N ASP A 7 14.94 -12.27 2.17
CA ASP A 7 14.56 -13.01 0.96
C ASP A 7 14.03 -12.04 -0.12
N LEU A 8 13.35 -10.94 0.26
CA LEU A 8 12.90 -9.89 -0.66
C LEU A 8 14.09 -9.16 -1.29
N THR A 9 15.07 -8.78 -0.46
CA THR A 9 16.30 -8.14 -0.94
C THR A 9 17.06 -9.07 -1.87
N LEU A 10 17.26 -10.34 -1.48
CA LEU A 10 17.92 -11.35 -2.30
C LEU A 10 17.22 -11.52 -3.66
N PHE A 11 15.89 -11.56 -3.68
CA PHE A 11 15.15 -11.70 -4.93
C PHE A 11 15.22 -10.44 -5.81
N ALA A 12 15.07 -9.25 -5.25
CA ALA A 12 15.27 -7.99 -5.98
C ALA A 12 16.69 -7.93 -6.54
N ASP A 13 17.66 -8.34 -5.74
CA ASP A 13 19.06 -8.45 -6.09
C ASP A 13 19.34 -9.61 -7.03
N ALA A 14 18.44 -10.57 -7.32
CA ALA A 14 18.62 -11.63 -8.31
C ALA A 14 17.89 -11.35 -9.65
N SER A 15 16.70 -10.77 -9.57
CA SER A 15 15.86 -10.42 -10.72
C SER A 15 16.16 -9.04 -11.32
N GLY A 16 16.59 -8.09 -10.50
CA GLY A 16 16.67 -6.68 -10.87
C GLY A 16 15.34 -5.95 -10.70
N ASP A 17 14.29 -6.65 -10.25
CA ASP A 17 13.02 -6.06 -9.89
C ASP A 17 13.13 -5.32 -8.56
N ARG A 18 13.44 -4.01 -8.67
CA ARG A 18 13.50 -3.05 -7.57
C ARG A 18 12.26 -2.17 -7.51
N ASN A 19 11.10 -2.69 -7.91
CA ASN A 19 9.86 -1.94 -7.77
C ASN A 19 9.68 -1.47 -6.30
N PRO A 20 9.37 -0.19 -6.04
CA PRO A 20 9.30 0.35 -4.69
C PRO A 20 8.24 -0.34 -3.81
N LEU A 21 7.25 -1.00 -4.41
CA LEU A 21 6.29 -1.82 -3.67
C LEU A 21 6.97 -2.98 -2.89
N HIS A 22 8.12 -3.44 -3.35
CA HIS A 22 8.87 -4.56 -2.76
C HIS A 22 10.05 -4.10 -1.91
N VAL A 23 10.70 -2.99 -2.25
CA VAL A 23 11.99 -2.59 -1.67
C VAL A 23 11.95 -1.30 -0.85
N ASP A 24 10.88 -0.51 -0.94
CA ASP A 24 10.73 0.76 -0.24
C ASP A 24 9.58 0.68 0.77
N ALA A 25 9.93 0.61 2.05
CA ALA A 25 8.97 0.55 3.14
C ALA A 25 8.13 1.83 3.26
N GLU A 26 8.66 3.00 2.93
CA GLU A 26 7.94 4.26 2.99
C GLU A 26 6.90 4.35 1.87
N TYR A 27 7.28 3.96 0.65
CA TYR A 27 6.35 3.84 -0.47
C TYR A 27 5.26 2.80 -0.17
N ALA A 28 5.63 1.58 0.21
CA ALA A 28 4.68 0.51 0.45
C ALA A 28 3.70 0.81 1.60
N ARG A 29 4.15 1.50 2.66
CA ARG A 29 3.30 1.97 3.77
C ARG A 29 2.16 2.87 3.31
N ARG A 30 2.32 3.60 2.20
CA ARG A 30 1.29 4.50 1.68
C ARG A 30 0.18 3.78 0.93
N THR A 31 0.50 2.62 0.36
CA THR A 31 -0.39 1.81 -0.45
C THR A 31 -1.38 1.00 0.39
N PRO A 32 -2.38 0.33 -0.22
CA PRO A 32 -3.29 -0.57 0.49
C PRO A 32 -2.61 -1.76 1.18
N PHE A 33 -1.36 -2.08 0.80
CA PHE A 33 -0.61 -3.18 1.39
C PHE A 33 0.01 -2.83 2.74
N GLY A 34 0.26 -1.54 3.01
CA GLY A 34 0.74 -1.02 4.28
C GLY A 34 2.19 -1.38 4.65
N GLN A 35 2.83 -2.27 3.90
CA GLN A 35 4.22 -2.71 4.09
C GLN A 35 4.72 -3.36 2.79
N PRO A 36 6.04 -3.58 2.64
CA PRO A 36 6.59 -4.24 1.46
C PRO A 36 5.93 -5.61 1.20
N VAL A 37 5.51 -5.80 -0.05
CA VAL A 37 4.95 -7.06 -0.54
C VAL A 37 6.09 -7.89 -1.11
N ALA A 38 6.10 -9.20 -0.88
CA ALA A 38 7.04 -10.09 -1.56
C ALA A 38 6.75 -10.13 -3.07
N HIS A 39 7.78 -10.18 -3.90
CA HIS A 39 7.60 -10.44 -5.33
C HIS A 39 6.80 -11.74 -5.51
N GLY A 40 5.74 -11.73 -6.31
CA GLY A 40 4.91 -12.93 -6.49
C GLY A 40 5.74 -14.13 -6.98
N VAL A 41 6.73 -13.86 -7.84
CA VAL A 41 7.67 -14.87 -8.33
C VAL A 41 8.58 -15.43 -7.23
N LEU A 42 8.99 -14.61 -6.24
CA LEU A 42 9.72 -15.11 -5.05
C LEU A 42 8.87 -16.13 -4.29
N THR A 43 7.60 -15.83 -4.08
CA THR A 43 6.65 -16.75 -3.43
C THR A 43 6.50 -18.05 -4.21
N ALA A 44 6.48 -17.98 -5.55
CA ALA A 44 6.48 -19.16 -6.40
C ALA A 44 7.76 -20.00 -6.24
N VAL A 45 8.93 -19.36 -6.27
CA VAL A 45 10.22 -20.04 -6.07
C VAL A 45 10.26 -20.73 -4.70
N ALA A 46 9.85 -20.05 -3.64
CA ALA A 46 9.82 -20.62 -2.30
C ALA A 46 8.85 -21.82 -2.18
N ALA A 47 7.68 -21.75 -2.82
CA ALA A 47 6.71 -22.83 -2.80
C ALA A 47 7.17 -24.05 -3.61
N LEU A 48 7.82 -23.81 -4.75
CA LEU A 48 8.38 -24.86 -5.61
C LEU A 48 9.57 -25.59 -4.96
N ASP A 49 10.21 -24.99 -3.96
CA ASP A 49 11.27 -25.64 -3.18
C ASP A 49 10.77 -26.85 -2.39
N GLU A 50 9.49 -26.83 -1.98
CA GLU A 50 8.84 -27.90 -1.23
C GLU A 50 8.38 -29.07 -2.14
N VAL A 51 8.48 -28.95 -3.48
CA VAL A 51 8.00 -29.97 -4.43
C VAL A 51 8.99 -31.14 -4.54
N PRO A 52 8.58 -32.37 -4.16
CA PRO A 52 9.43 -33.54 -4.28
C PRO A 52 9.52 -34.01 -5.74
N GLY A 53 10.64 -34.63 -6.11
CA GLY A 53 10.78 -35.27 -7.42
C GLY A 53 12.21 -35.23 -7.95
N PRO A 54 12.47 -35.85 -9.11
CA PRO A 54 13.73 -35.68 -9.83
C PRO A 54 13.86 -34.25 -10.39
N PRO A 55 15.06 -33.84 -10.85
CA PRO A 55 15.18 -32.65 -11.69
C PRO A 55 14.23 -32.75 -12.90
N GLY A 56 13.49 -31.67 -13.17
CA GLY A 56 12.53 -31.62 -14.26
C GLY A 56 13.05 -30.76 -15.41
N GLU A 57 12.87 -31.21 -16.64
CA GLU A 57 12.87 -30.29 -17.78
C GLU A 57 11.50 -29.61 -17.82
N ILE A 58 11.49 -28.29 -17.59
CA ILE A 58 10.28 -27.47 -17.59
C ILE A 58 10.22 -26.71 -18.91
N SER A 59 9.11 -26.86 -19.62
CA SER A 59 8.81 -26.14 -20.87
C SER A 59 7.82 -24.99 -20.67
N GLY A 60 7.13 -24.95 -19.51
CA GLY A 60 6.22 -23.85 -19.21
C GLY A 60 5.88 -23.72 -17.73
N VAL A 61 5.62 -22.48 -17.31
CA VAL A 61 5.20 -22.12 -15.95
C VAL A 61 4.05 -21.13 -16.03
N ASP A 62 2.92 -21.46 -15.43
CA ASP A 62 1.79 -20.56 -15.27
C ASP A 62 1.67 -20.16 -13.79
N LEU A 63 1.66 -18.86 -13.51
CA LEU A 63 1.47 -18.28 -12.18
C LEU A 63 0.19 -17.44 -12.16
N GLU A 64 -0.60 -17.61 -11.12
CA GLU A 64 -1.85 -16.87 -10.88
C GLU A 64 -1.81 -16.29 -9.46
N PHE A 65 -1.76 -14.98 -9.34
CA PHE A 65 -1.62 -14.24 -8.09
C PHE A 65 -2.97 -13.71 -7.65
N THR A 66 -3.54 -14.28 -6.60
CA THR A 66 -4.86 -13.87 -6.09
C THR A 66 -4.73 -12.90 -4.91
N ARG A 67 -3.67 -13.02 -4.10
CA ARG A 67 -3.43 -12.15 -2.94
C ARG A 67 -1.93 -11.87 -2.74
N PRO A 68 -1.57 -10.69 -2.20
CA PRO A 68 -0.19 -10.37 -1.86
C PRO A 68 0.32 -11.26 -0.73
N THR A 69 1.61 -11.60 -0.78
CA THR A 69 2.33 -12.34 0.27
C THR A 69 3.41 -11.47 0.89
N HIS A 70 3.69 -11.64 2.17
CA HIS A 70 4.46 -10.71 2.99
C HIS A 70 5.55 -11.48 3.76
N ALA A 71 6.71 -10.86 3.96
CA ALA A 71 7.75 -11.44 4.81
C ALA A 71 7.31 -11.54 6.28
N GLY A 72 7.70 -12.61 6.96
CA GLY A 72 7.36 -12.89 8.36
C GLY A 72 5.99 -13.55 8.57
N PHE A 73 5.24 -13.83 7.50
CA PHE A 73 3.94 -14.48 7.58
C PHE A 73 4.05 -15.97 7.22
N PRO A 74 3.40 -16.87 7.98
CA PRO A 74 3.38 -18.29 7.66
C PRO A 74 2.44 -18.56 6.48
N TYR A 75 2.92 -19.32 5.49
CA TYR A 75 2.12 -19.78 4.36
C TYR A 75 2.17 -21.30 4.25
N SER A 76 1.03 -21.91 3.93
CA SER A 76 0.93 -23.33 3.63
C SER A 76 1.10 -23.56 2.13
N THR A 77 1.71 -24.68 1.78
CA THR A 77 1.89 -25.12 0.38
C THR A 77 1.11 -26.41 0.21
N ASN A 78 0.32 -26.51 -0.86
CA ASN A 78 -0.39 -27.73 -1.24
C ASN A 78 0.05 -28.12 -2.66
N ILE A 79 0.50 -29.36 -2.81
CA ILE A 79 0.97 -29.92 -4.08
C ILE A 79 -0.05 -30.94 -4.55
N SER A 80 -0.52 -30.76 -5.77
CA SER A 80 -1.53 -31.58 -6.42
C SER A 80 -1.20 -31.74 -7.89
N HIS A 81 -1.98 -32.57 -8.59
CA HIS A 81 -1.93 -32.66 -10.05
C HIS A 81 -3.28 -32.21 -10.62
N ASP A 82 -3.25 -31.41 -11.67
CA ASP A 82 -4.47 -31.05 -12.38
C ASP A 82 -4.99 -32.20 -13.28
N PRO A 83 -6.20 -32.11 -13.85
CA PRO A 83 -6.76 -33.16 -14.71
C PRO A 83 -5.89 -33.48 -15.94
N ASP A 84 -5.05 -32.54 -16.37
CA ASP A 84 -4.12 -32.70 -17.50
C ASP A 84 -2.79 -33.34 -17.05
N GLY A 85 -2.66 -33.70 -15.76
CA GLY A 85 -1.47 -34.29 -15.16
C GLY A 85 -0.35 -33.30 -14.84
N ARG A 86 -0.57 -31.99 -15.00
CA ARG A 86 0.42 -30.95 -14.65
C ARG A 86 0.57 -30.84 -13.14
N THR A 87 1.79 -30.61 -12.68
CA THR A 87 2.03 -30.31 -11.27
C THR A 87 1.43 -28.96 -10.94
N LYS A 88 0.48 -28.94 -10.00
CA LYS A 88 -0.18 -27.75 -9.47
C LYS A 88 0.23 -27.52 -8.02
N VAL A 89 0.81 -26.36 -7.74
CA VAL A 89 1.18 -25.94 -6.38
C VAL A 89 0.33 -24.74 -5.98
N THR A 90 -0.29 -24.79 -4.81
CA THR A 90 -1.10 -23.69 -4.27
C THR A 90 -0.48 -23.21 -2.97
N VAL A 91 -0.36 -21.89 -2.82
CA VAL A 91 0.10 -21.22 -1.60
C VAL A 91 -1.08 -20.53 -0.95
N ALA A 92 -1.26 -20.73 0.36
CA ALA A 92 -2.37 -20.14 1.11
C ALA A 92 -1.94 -19.49 2.43
N GLU A 93 -2.63 -18.42 2.81
CA GLU A 93 -2.64 -17.84 4.17
C GLU A 93 -3.93 -18.30 4.86
N GLY A 94 -3.83 -19.30 5.75
CA GLY A 94 -5.01 -19.94 6.31
C GLY A 94 -5.81 -20.67 5.22
N ALA A 95 -7.07 -20.24 5.00
CA ALA A 95 -7.96 -20.81 3.99
C ALA A 95 -7.91 -20.08 2.64
N GLU A 96 -7.25 -18.92 2.57
CA GLU A 96 -7.26 -18.05 1.39
C GLU A 96 -6.07 -18.37 0.49
N THR A 97 -6.34 -18.61 -0.79
CA THR A 97 -5.27 -18.82 -1.79
C THR A 97 -4.60 -17.49 -2.12
N CYS A 98 -3.26 -17.47 -2.07
CA CYS A 98 -2.45 -16.32 -2.47
C CYS A 98 -1.87 -16.50 -3.88
N LEU A 99 -1.41 -17.71 -4.19
CA LEU A 99 -0.74 -18.02 -5.45
C LEU A 99 -1.09 -19.45 -5.89
N THR A 100 -1.35 -19.62 -7.19
CA THR A 100 -1.35 -20.92 -7.86
C THR A 100 -0.24 -20.99 -8.90
N VAL A 101 0.53 -22.07 -8.88
CA VAL A 101 1.58 -22.40 -9.84
C VAL A 101 1.17 -23.66 -10.60
N ARG A 102 1.31 -23.66 -11.92
CA ARG A 102 1.16 -24.86 -12.76
C ARG A 102 2.42 -25.05 -13.60
N LEU A 103 2.97 -26.27 -13.59
CA LEU A 103 4.19 -26.61 -14.32
C LEU A 103 3.89 -27.54 -15.50
N THR A 104 4.46 -27.19 -16.65
CA THR A 104 4.44 -28.05 -17.85
C THR A 104 5.82 -28.66 -18.03
N HIS A 105 5.88 -29.99 -18.06
CA HIS A 105 7.11 -30.74 -18.29
C HIS A 105 7.40 -30.89 -19.79
N GLY A 106 8.66 -30.86 -20.15
CA GLY A 106 9.13 -31.01 -21.52
C GLY A 106 10.48 -30.32 -21.72
N PRO A 107 11.12 -30.49 -22.89
CA PRO A 107 12.47 -30.00 -23.14
C PRO A 107 12.52 -28.47 -23.11
N GLY A 108 12.82 -27.93 -21.93
CA GLY A 108 13.22 -26.55 -21.74
C GLY A 108 14.68 -26.41 -22.11
N GLY A 109 15.01 -25.51 -23.03
CA GLY A 109 16.39 -25.30 -23.45
C GLY A 109 17.33 -24.85 -22.34
N THR A 110 18.63 -24.83 -22.61
CA THR A 110 19.64 -24.19 -21.76
C THR A 110 19.94 -22.78 -22.27
N ALA A 111 19.26 -21.78 -21.73
CA ALA A 111 19.66 -20.38 -21.96
C ALA A 111 20.67 -20.00 -20.86
N VAL A 112 21.93 -19.80 -21.24
CA VAL A 112 22.94 -19.21 -20.35
C VAL A 112 22.88 -17.71 -20.58
N ALA A 113 22.53 -16.93 -19.56
CA ALA A 113 22.54 -15.48 -19.67
C ALA A 113 23.83 -14.92 -19.04
N ALA A 114 24.54 -14.06 -19.76
CA ALA A 114 25.59 -13.22 -19.19
C ALA A 114 24.94 -12.13 -18.33
N PRO A 115 25.54 -11.81 -17.17
CA PRO A 115 24.95 -10.91 -16.21
C PRO A 115 24.79 -9.49 -16.77
N ARG A 116 23.55 -9.00 -16.84
CA ARG A 116 23.21 -7.64 -17.28
C ARG A 116 21.92 -7.15 -16.61
N ARG A 117 22.01 -6.05 -15.86
CA ARG A 117 20.86 -5.34 -15.28
C ARG A 117 20.86 -3.88 -15.72
N PRO A 118 20.02 -3.51 -16.70
CA PRO A 118 20.12 -2.20 -17.32
C PRO A 118 19.44 -1.07 -16.53
N ARG A 119 18.48 -1.34 -15.62
CA ARG A 119 17.65 -0.30 -15.01
C ARG A 119 17.63 -0.37 -13.48
N SER A 120 17.93 0.76 -12.83
CA SER A 120 17.91 0.91 -11.37
C SER A 120 16.60 1.46 -10.81
N HIS A 121 15.83 2.19 -11.63
CA HIS A 121 14.56 2.80 -11.25
C HIS A 121 13.45 2.37 -12.23
N PRO A 122 12.29 1.91 -11.73
CA PRO A 122 11.22 1.44 -12.61
C PRO A 122 10.68 2.59 -13.48
N ARG A 123 10.27 2.28 -14.71
CA ARG A 123 9.54 3.23 -15.55
C ARG A 123 8.21 3.61 -14.89
N SER A 124 7.74 4.81 -15.17
CA SER A 124 6.41 5.28 -14.79
C SER A 124 5.72 5.74 -16.06
N PHE A 125 4.44 5.42 -16.20
CA PHE A 125 3.62 5.75 -17.37
C PHE A 125 2.32 6.38 -16.88
N ALA A 126 1.84 7.40 -17.60
CA ALA A 126 0.46 7.81 -17.48
C ALA A 126 -0.46 6.73 -18.09
N PRO A 127 -1.69 6.52 -17.57
CA PRO A 127 -2.61 5.52 -18.11
C PRO A 127 -2.87 5.65 -19.61
N GLU A 128 -2.84 6.87 -20.15
CA GLU A 128 -3.08 7.17 -21.56
C GLU A 128 -1.94 6.69 -22.48
N GLU A 129 -0.76 6.41 -21.91
CA GLU A 129 0.40 5.94 -22.66
C GLU A 129 0.30 4.46 -23.07
N PHE A 130 -0.53 3.65 -22.39
CA PHE A 130 -0.69 2.21 -22.65
C PHE A 130 -1.50 1.89 -23.92
N ALA A 131 -1.18 2.56 -25.02
CA ALA A 131 -1.72 2.24 -26.32
C ALA A 131 -1.21 0.87 -26.81
N ARG A 132 -2.08 0.12 -27.48
CA ARG A 132 -1.71 -1.14 -28.14
C ARG A 132 -0.51 -0.92 -29.06
N GLY A 133 0.51 -1.76 -28.94
CA GLY A 133 1.75 -1.65 -29.70
C GLY A 133 2.85 -0.84 -29.02
N LEU A 134 2.59 -0.17 -27.88
CA LEU A 134 3.66 0.38 -27.05
C LEU A 134 4.63 -0.74 -26.68
N ALA A 135 5.89 -0.60 -27.05
CA ALA A 135 6.90 -1.63 -26.83
C ALA A 135 8.14 -1.08 -26.13
N VAL A 136 8.70 -1.90 -25.25
CA VAL A 136 9.99 -1.71 -24.58
C VAL A 136 10.92 -2.86 -24.96
N SER A 137 12.21 -2.58 -25.10
CA SER A 137 13.20 -3.61 -25.42
C SER A 137 14.50 -3.33 -24.69
N GLY A 138 15.28 -4.38 -24.49
CA GLY A 138 16.55 -4.30 -23.78
C GLY A 138 17.27 -5.63 -23.74
N GLN A 139 18.19 -5.74 -22.80
CA GLN A 139 18.92 -6.97 -22.53
C GLN A 139 18.69 -7.40 -21.09
N TYR A 140 18.72 -8.71 -20.87
CA TYR A 140 18.48 -9.27 -19.55
C TYR A 140 19.44 -10.42 -19.27
N GLY A 141 19.96 -10.47 -18.06
CA GLY A 141 20.66 -11.63 -17.56
C GLY A 141 20.90 -11.48 -16.07
N PRO A 142 20.46 -12.43 -15.23
CA PRO A 142 20.66 -12.33 -13.81
C PRO A 142 22.16 -12.36 -13.49
N GLY A 143 22.54 -11.63 -12.43
CA GLY A 143 23.92 -11.55 -11.97
C GLY A 143 24.39 -12.80 -11.23
N SER A 144 25.55 -12.72 -10.59
CA SER A 144 26.02 -13.76 -9.65
C SER A 144 25.07 -13.97 -8.47
N GLU A 145 24.16 -13.02 -8.21
CA GLU A 145 23.15 -13.14 -7.16
C GLU A 145 22.14 -14.26 -7.43
N LEU A 146 22.00 -14.73 -8.68
CA LEU A 146 21.23 -15.95 -8.98
C LEU A 146 21.77 -17.16 -8.22
N ASP A 147 23.08 -17.25 -8.03
CA ASP A 147 23.68 -18.40 -7.34
C ASP A 147 23.33 -18.38 -5.84
N ALA A 148 23.23 -17.19 -5.24
CA ALA A 148 22.73 -17.04 -3.88
C ALA A 148 21.23 -17.39 -3.77
N LEU A 149 20.42 -17.04 -4.77
CA LEU A 149 19.02 -17.46 -4.85
C LEU A 149 18.88 -18.98 -4.95
N VAL A 150 19.69 -19.62 -5.79
CA VAL A 150 19.76 -21.08 -5.95
C VAL A 150 20.19 -21.76 -4.66
N ALA A 151 21.16 -21.20 -3.94
CA ALA A 151 21.60 -21.72 -2.66
C ALA A 151 20.50 -21.62 -1.57
N ARG A 152 19.68 -20.57 -1.64
CA ARG A 152 18.57 -20.35 -0.70
C ARG A 152 17.37 -21.28 -0.95
N TRP A 153 17.08 -21.62 -2.21
CA TRP A 153 16.01 -22.54 -2.64
C TRP A 153 16.51 -23.62 -3.62
N PRO A 154 17.30 -24.59 -3.13
CA PRO A 154 17.92 -25.61 -3.98
C PRO A 154 16.92 -26.60 -4.59
N GLY A 155 15.79 -26.87 -3.92
CA GLY A 155 14.70 -27.69 -4.44
C GLY A 155 14.01 -27.03 -5.63
N ALA A 156 13.78 -25.72 -5.56
CA ALA A 156 13.20 -24.96 -6.67
C ALA A 156 14.16 -24.92 -7.87
N ALA A 157 15.45 -24.70 -7.61
CA ALA A 157 16.48 -24.72 -8.65
C ALA A 157 16.63 -26.10 -9.30
N ARG A 158 16.53 -27.18 -8.51
CA ARG A 158 16.50 -28.56 -9.01
C ARG A 158 15.30 -28.79 -9.92
N LEU A 159 14.12 -28.31 -9.54
CA LEU A 159 12.87 -28.54 -10.27
C LEU A 159 12.78 -27.71 -11.55
N LEU A 160 13.08 -26.42 -11.48
CA LEU A 160 12.95 -25.47 -12.58
C LEU A 160 14.15 -25.51 -13.55
N GLY A 161 15.33 -25.87 -13.03
CA GLY A 161 16.58 -25.60 -13.71
C GLY A 161 16.89 -24.10 -13.83
N ARG A 162 18.10 -23.77 -14.30
CA ARG A 162 18.53 -22.37 -14.42
C ARG A 162 17.76 -21.58 -15.47
N THR A 163 17.31 -22.23 -16.54
CA THR A 163 16.58 -21.56 -17.63
C THR A 163 15.21 -21.07 -17.18
N ALA A 164 14.37 -21.95 -16.63
CA ALA A 164 13.03 -21.56 -16.22
C ALA A 164 13.09 -20.54 -15.06
N LEU A 165 14.04 -20.71 -14.13
CA LEU A 165 14.29 -19.72 -13.09
C LEU A 165 14.68 -18.36 -13.68
N THR A 166 15.57 -18.32 -14.68
CA THR A 166 15.96 -17.08 -15.37
C THR A 166 14.77 -16.41 -16.07
N GLY A 167 13.92 -17.20 -16.74
CA GLY A 167 12.70 -16.70 -17.39
C GLY A 167 11.71 -16.11 -16.39
N LEU A 168 11.52 -16.74 -15.23
CA LEU A 168 10.67 -16.22 -14.16
C LEU A 168 11.20 -14.90 -13.58
N LEU A 169 12.51 -14.82 -13.32
CA LEU A 169 13.15 -13.59 -12.86
C LEU A 169 13.00 -12.47 -13.91
N TRP A 170 13.12 -12.81 -15.19
CA TRP A 170 12.90 -11.89 -16.31
C TRP A 170 11.46 -11.36 -16.35
N CYS A 171 10.46 -12.23 -16.19
CA CYS A 171 9.06 -11.81 -16.12
C CYS A 171 8.81 -10.81 -14.99
N SER A 172 9.39 -11.06 -13.80
CA SER A 172 9.32 -10.10 -12.68
C SER A 172 9.97 -8.77 -13.06
N PHE A 173 11.18 -8.79 -13.62
CA PHE A 173 11.87 -7.59 -14.07
C PHE A 173 11.07 -6.79 -15.10
N VAL A 174 10.53 -7.44 -16.14
CA VAL A 174 9.72 -6.76 -17.17
C VAL A 174 8.51 -6.10 -16.54
N ALA A 175 7.73 -6.83 -15.74
CA ALA A 175 6.54 -6.29 -15.09
C ALA A 175 6.86 -5.13 -14.13
N GLY A 176 7.82 -5.35 -13.21
CA GLY A 176 8.13 -4.43 -12.13
C GLY A 176 8.97 -3.22 -12.54
N MET A 177 9.77 -3.30 -13.60
CA MET A 177 10.74 -2.27 -13.98
C MET A 177 10.50 -1.62 -15.35
N GLU A 178 9.94 -2.36 -16.31
CA GLU A 178 9.83 -1.89 -17.71
C GLU A 178 8.40 -1.57 -18.11
N LEU A 179 7.44 -2.49 -17.93
CA LEU A 179 6.06 -2.34 -18.38
C LEU A 179 5.09 -3.19 -17.53
N PRO A 180 4.19 -2.60 -16.72
CA PRO A 180 3.95 -1.16 -16.55
C PRO A 180 4.96 -0.45 -15.63
N GLY A 181 5.91 -1.19 -15.04
CA GLY A 181 6.93 -0.61 -14.17
C GLY A 181 6.40 -0.28 -12.78
N ARG A 182 6.59 0.97 -12.33
CA ARG A 182 6.41 1.42 -10.94
C ARG A 182 5.05 1.02 -10.35
N ASP A 183 3.99 1.18 -11.12
CA ASP A 183 2.62 0.99 -10.64
C ASP A 183 2.07 -0.41 -10.89
N CYS A 184 2.93 -1.37 -11.28
CA CYS A 184 2.56 -2.76 -11.49
C CYS A 184 1.99 -3.43 -10.24
N LEU A 185 0.90 -4.18 -10.43
CA LEU A 185 0.50 -5.33 -9.62
C LEU A 185 0.37 -6.52 -10.54
N LEU A 186 1.18 -7.53 -10.32
CA LEU A 186 1.21 -8.71 -11.19
C LEU A 186 0.00 -9.62 -10.88
N ASN A 187 -0.76 -9.99 -11.91
CA ASN A 187 -1.96 -10.84 -11.79
C ASN A 187 -1.70 -12.25 -12.31
N THR A 188 -1.13 -12.37 -13.52
CA THR A 188 -0.74 -13.66 -14.09
C THR A 188 0.59 -13.60 -14.81
N ILE A 189 1.30 -14.73 -14.84
CA ILE A 189 2.43 -14.97 -15.76
C ILE A 189 2.15 -16.29 -16.46
N SER A 190 2.19 -16.30 -17.79
CA SER A 190 2.26 -17.52 -18.60
C SER A 190 3.59 -17.55 -19.33
N LEU A 191 4.56 -18.31 -18.83
CA LEU A 191 5.90 -18.45 -19.42
C LEU A 191 5.98 -19.74 -20.23
N ARG A 192 6.50 -19.65 -21.46
CA ARG A 192 6.80 -20.78 -22.35
C ARG A 192 8.28 -20.73 -22.72
N LEU A 193 8.95 -21.87 -22.62
CA LEU A 193 10.39 -22.00 -22.86
C LEU A 193 10.62 -22.86 -24.10
N ARG A 194 11.62 -22.47 -24.89
CA ARG A 194 12.02 -23.17 -26.10
C ARG A 194 13.47 -23.65 -25.98
N PRO A 195 13.87 -24.71 -26.71
CA PRO A 195 15.28 -25.11 -26.82
C PRO A 195 16.16 -23.94 -27.30
N ALA A 196 17.23 -23.64 -26.58
CA ALA A 196 18.15 -22.54 -26.85
C ALA A 196 19.52 -23.04 -27.29
N GLY A 197 20.24 -22.25 -28.09
CA GLY A 197 21.56 -22.58 -28.62
C GLY A 197 22.73 -22.28 -27.68
N GLY A 198 22.46 -21.92 -26.41
CA GLY A 198 23.48 -21.66 -25.39
C GLY A 198 24.26 -20.35 -25.54
N ARG A 199 23.71 -19.34 -26.21
CA ARG A 199 24.37 -18.03 -26.40
C ARG A 199 24.19 -17.12 -25.18
N PRO A 200 25.22 -16.36 -24.79
CA PRO A 200 25.24 -15.62 -23.52
C PRO A 200 24.36 -14.36 -23.48
N ALA A 201 24.04 -13.72 -24.60
CA ALA A 201 23.35 -12.44 -24.58
C ALA A 201 21.85 -12.61 -24.82
N LEU A 202 21.03 -12.47 -23.77
CA LEU A 202 19.57 -12.46 -23.93
C LEU A 202 19.06 -11.03 -24.16
N ARG A 203 18.24 -10.87 -25.19
CA ARG A 203 17.55 -9.63 -25.54
C ARG A 203 16.06 -9.86 -25.37
N TYR A 204 15.36 -8.85 -24.87
CA TYR A 204 13.92 -8.91 -24.73
C TYR A 204 13.21 -7.82 -25.50
N ARG A 205 11.98 -8.11 -25.90
CA ARG A 205 10.99 -7.15 -26.37
C ARG A 205 9.68 -7.44 -25.65
N ALA A 206 9.07 -6.45 -25.02
CA ALA A 206 7.78 -6.54 -24.37
C ALA A 206 6.84 -5.48 -24.95
N GLU A 207 5.62 -5.86 -25.31
CA GLU A 207 4.66 -5.04 -26.03
C GLU A 207 3.28 -5.10 -25.38
N VAL A 208 2.62 -3.93 -25.28
CA VAL A 208 1.22 -3.84 -24.86
C VAL A 208 0.34 -4.47 -25.93
N ARG A 209 -0.31 -5.57 -25.56
CA ARG A 209 -1.32 -6.24 -26.39
C ARG A 209 -2.68 -5.58 -26.23
N ASP A 210 -3.08 -5.31 -25.00
CA ASP A 210 -4.36 -4.72 -24.65
C ASP A 210 -4.30 -3.99 -23.31
N PHE A 211 -5.14 -2.98 -23.14
CA PHE A 211 -5.30 -2.24 -21.88
C PHE A 211 -6.76 -1.85 -21.67
N ASP A 212 -7.39 -2.38 -20.61
CA ASP A 212 -8.69 -1.89 -20.16
C ASP A 212 -8.50 -0.80 -19.11
N PRO A 213 -8.70 0.49 -19.45
CA PRO A 213 -8.49 1.56 -18.51
C PRO A 213 -9.44 1.44 -17.31
N ARG A 214 -10.67 0.91 -17.45
CA ARG A 214 -11.67 0.88 -16.37
C ARG A 214 -11.14 0.14 -15.14
N PHE A 215 -10.56 -1.03 -15.38
CA PHE A 215 -9.98 -1.87 -14.33
C PHE A 215 -8.46 -1.67 -14.17
N GLY A 216 -7.83 -0.95 -15.09
CA GLY A 216 -6.38 -0.83 -15.18
C GLY A 216 -5.72 -2.16 -15.57
N LEU A 217 -6.43 -3.06 -16.23
CA LEU A 217 -5.90 -4.38 -16.62
C LEU A 217 -5.07 -4.22 -17.90
N LEU A 218 -3.78 -4.52 -17.81
CA LEU A 218 -2.81 -4.43 -18.89
C LEU A 218 -2.30 -5.84 -19.22
N THR A 219 -2.44 -6.24 -20.48
CA THR A 219 -1.85 -7.46 -21.02
C THR A 219 -0.60 -7.11 -21.82
N VAL A 220 0.53 -7.68 -21.42
CA VAL A 220 1.83 -7.52 -22.06
C VAL A 220 2.25 -8.87 -22.65
N GLU A 221 2.63 -8.88 -23.92
CA GLU A 221 3.31 -10.01 -24.56
C GLU A 221 4.80 -9.70 -24.60
N ALA A 222 5.63 -10.64 -24.16
CA ALA A 222 7.07 -10.48 -24.09
C ALA A 222 7.79 -11.67 -24.71
N GLU A 223 8.88 -11.38 -25.40
CA GLU A 223 9.77 -12.37 -26.00
C GLU A 223 11.20 -12.15 -25.49
N LEU A 224 11.91 -13.26 -25.33
CA LEU A 224 13.33 -13.30 -24.98
C LEU A 224 14.08 -14.10 -26.06
N ASP A 225 15.07 -13.50 -26.71
CA ASP A 225 15.90 -14.11 -27.75
C ASP A 225 17.38 -14.16 -27.36
N ASP A 226 18.12 -15.14 -27.87
CA ASP A 226 19.56 -15.34 -27.61
C ASP A 226 20.47 -14.80 -28.75
N GLY A 227 19.91 -13.97 -29.64
CA GLY A 227 20.59 -13.53 -30.86
C GLY A 227 20.26 -14.35 -32.10
N ALA A 228 19.88 -15.62 -31.95
CA ALA A 228 19.57 -16.52 -33.07
C ALA A 228 18.10 -16.96 -33.10
N ALA A 229 17.52 -17.23 -31.93
CA ALA A 229 16.15 -17.70 -31.82
C ALA A 229 15.47 -17.16 -30.55
N VAL A 230 14.14 -17.14 -30.57
CA VAL A 230 13.33 -16.92 -29.38
C VAL A 230 13.48 -18.13 -28.45
N VAL A 231 13.93 -17.88 -27.22
CA VAL A 231 14.17 -18.89 -26.19
C VAL A 231 13.09 -18.90 -25.11
N ALA A 232 12.35 -17.81 -24.96
CA ALA A 232 11.18 -17.75 -24.10
C ALA A 232 10.13 -16.76 -24.62
N GLU A 233 8.87 -17.08 -24.37
CA GLU A 233 7.71 -16.21 -24.60
C GLU A 233 6.96 -16.11 -23.28
N ALA A 234 6.47 -14.93 -22.94
CA ALA A 234 5.70 -14.70 -21.74
C ALA A 234 4.49 -13.79 -22.02
N THR A 235 3.33 -14.20 -21.55
CA THR A 235 2.17 -13.31 -21.42
C THR A 235 2.06 -12.89 -19.95
N LEU A 236 2.03 -11.58 -19.71
CA LEU A 236 1.91 -10.98 -18.38
C LEU A 236 0.59 -10.23 -18.32
N GLU A 237 -0.28 -10.57 -17.38
CA GLU A 237 -1.41 -9.71 -17.04
C GLU A 237 -1.08 -8.98 -15.75
N THR A 238 -1.23 -7.67 -15.80
CA THR A 238 -0.91 -6.78 -14.68
C THR A 238 -2.06 -5.83 -14.45
N MET A 239 -2.28 -5.44 -13.20
CA MET A 239 -3.10 -4.29 -12.88
C MET A 239 -2.21 -3.07 -12.68
N VAL A 240 -2.49 -2.00 -13.41
CA VAL A 240 -1.81 -0.71 -13.28
C VAL A 240 -2.50 0.07 -12.16
N ARG A 241 -1.77 0.31 -11.06
CA ARG A 241 -2.24 1.17 -9.99
C ARG A 241 -2.28 2.62 -10.46
N ARG A 242 -3.47 3.19 -10.53
CA ARG A 242 -3.63 4.61 -10.84
C ARG A 242 -3.28 5.44 -9.61
N PRO A 243 -2.46 6.50 -9.70
CA PRO A 243 -2.23 7.37 -8.56
C PRO A 243 -3.54 7.98 -8.04
N VAL A 244 -3.56 8.31 -6.74
CA VAL A 244 -4.62 9.14 -6.15
C VAL A 244 -4.05 10.54 -6.02
N PRO A 245 -4.67 11.56 -6.63
CA PRO A 245 -4.21 12.93 -6.46
C PRO A 245 -4.31 13.34 -4.98
N GLY A 246 -3.47 14.30 -4.59
CA GLY A 246 -3.66 14.97 -3.29
C GLY A 246 -4.99 15.73 -3.23
N PRO A 247 -5.38 16.22 -2.04
CA PRO A 247 -6.61 16.99 -1.89
C PRO A 247 -6.61 18.24 -2.79
N ASP A 248 -7.75 18.49 -3.42
CA ASP A 248 -7.99 19.64 -4.28
C ASP A 248 -8.39 20.86 -3.43
N SER A 249 -7.49 21.86 -3.34
CA SER A 249 -7.71 23.08 -2.59
C SER A 249 -8.84 23.94 -3.15
N ASP A 250 -8.98 24.02 -4.48
CA ASP A 250 -10.00 24.85 -5.12
C ASP A 250 -11.39 24.27 -4.84
N ARG A 251 -11.50 22.94 -4.91
CA ARG A 251 -12.73 22.24 -4.54
C ARG A 251 -13.07 22.41 -3.06
N LEU A 252 -12.09 22.33 -2.16
CA LEU A 252 -12.30 22.56 -0.73
C LEU A 252 -12.84 23.96 -0.45
N VAL A 253 -12.21 24.99 -1.04
CA VAL A 253 -12.66 26.38 -0.89
C VAL A 253 -14.06 26.59 -1.46
N ALA A 254 -14.41 25.94 -2.57
CA ALA A 254 -15.75 26.02 -3.14
C ALA A 254 -16.85 25.39 -2.25
N LEU A 255 -16.47 24.46 -1.36
CA LEU A 255 -17.38 23.78 -0.43
C LEU A 255 -17.50 24.48 0.93
N LEU A 256 -16.58 25.38 1.25
CA LEU A 256 -16.56 26.12 2.50
C LEU A 256 -16.98 27.58 2.28
N PRO A 257 -17.62 28.23 3.26
CA PRO A 257 -17.80 29.66 3.21
C PRO A 257 -16.43 30.35 3.25
N CYS A 258 -16.27 31.42 2.46
CA CYS A 258 -15.14 32.32 2.60
C CYS A 258 -15.23 32.98 3.98
N SER A 259 -14.32 32.63 4.90
CA SER A 259 -14.32 33.14 6.27
C SER A 259 -12.93 33.08 6.89
N ASP A 260 -12.74 33.81 7.99
CA ASP A 260 -11.56 33.81 8.85
C ASP A 260 -11.92 33.38 10.28
N ARG A 261 -12.97 32.56 10.44
CA ARG A 261 -13.52 32.13 11.75
C ARG A 261 -12.50 31.44 12.66
N LEU A 262 -11.43 30.88 12.08
CA LEU A 262 -10.34 30.23 12.81
C LEU A 262 -9.06 31.07 12.85
N TYR A 263 -9.13 32.35 12.48
CA TYR A 263 -7.99 33.25 12.60
C TYR A 263 -7.50 33.34 14.04
N GLY A 264 -6.20 33.14 14.23
CA GLY A 264 -5.56 33.08 15.55
C GLY A 264 -5.71 31.74 16.27
N CYS A 265 -6.54 30.81 15.77
CA CYS A 265 -6.62 29.46 16.33
C CYS A 265 -5.40 28.62 15.95
N THR A 266 -4.86 27.87 16.91
CA THR A 266 -3.87 26.83 16.68
C THR A 266 -4.53 25.45 16.72
N ALA A 267 -4.42 24.72 15.61
CA ALA A 267 -4.89 23.35 15.45
C ALA A 267 -3.73 22.36 15.43
N ALA A 268 -3.91 21.16 15.97
CA ALA A 268 -3.00 20.04 15.81
C ALA A 268 -3.71 18.85 15.18
N ILE A 269 -3.14 18.27 14.13
CA ILE A 269 -3.72 17.11 13.43
C ILE A 269 -2.76 15.92 13.50
N ALA A 270 -3.12 14.90 14.26
CA ALA A 270 -2.44 13.60 14.19
C ALA A 270 -2.83 12.90 12.88
N GLY A 271 -1.87 12.71 11.98
CA GLY A 271 -2.09 12.09 10.66
C GLY A 271 -2.45 13.06 9.54
N GLY A 272 -1.95 14.30 9.59
CA GLY A 272 -2.33 15.38 8.67
C GLY A 272 -1.58 15.44 7.32
N SER A 273 -0.62 14.55 7.05
CA SER A 273 0.24 14.67 5.84
C SER A 273 -0.38 14.21 4.53
N ARG A 274 -1.47 13.44 4.55
CA ARG A 274 -2.06 12.84 3.35
C ARG A 274 -3.54 12.49 3.53
N GLY A 275 -4.21 12.17 2.42
CA GLY A 275 -5.62 11.72 2.42
C GLY A 275 -6.55 12.72 3.11
N LEU A 276 -7.49 12.22 3.90
CA LEU A 276 -8.43 13.07 4.67
C LEU A 276 -7.71 14.05 5.61
N GLY A 277 -6.62 13.64 6.25
CA GLY A 277 -5.87 14.51 7.16
C GLY A 277 -5.30 15.74 6.44
N ALA A 278 -4.74 15.56 5.25
CA ALA A 278 -4.25 16.68 4.43
C ALA A 278 -5.40 17.57 3.93
N ALA A 279 -6.54 16.98 3.57
CA ALA A 279 -7.74 17.75 3.22
C ALA A 279 -8.22 18.60 4.40
N LEU A 280 -8.19 18.07 5.63
CA LEU A 280 -8.50 18.82 6.85
C LEU A 280 -7.48 19.92 7.15
N VAL A 281 -6.19 19.69 6.90
CA VAL A 281 -5.17 20.76 7.01
C VAL A 281 -5.54 21.94 6.12
N LEU A 282 -5.81 21.68 4.83
CA LEU A 282 -6.16 22.73 3.88
C LEU A 282 -7.51 23.38 4.22
N ALA A 283 -8.50 22.59 4.65
CA ALA A 283 -9.80 23.10 5.05
C ALA A 283 -9.70 24.05 6.24
N LEU A 284 -8.98 23.69 7.31
CA LEU A 284 -8.78 24.57 8.47
C LEU A 284 -7.90 25.78 8.13
N ALA A 285 -6.86 25.60 7.32
CA ALA A 285 -6.02 26.70 6.85
C ALA A 285 -6.82 27.73 6.04
N SER A 286 -7.77 27.26 5.20
CA SER A 286 -8.67 28.15 4.43
C SER A 286 -9.61 29.00 5.29
N GLN A 287 -9.74 28.68 6.57
CA GLN A 287 -10.51 29.45 7.54
C GLN A 287 -9.62 30.31 8.45
N GLY A 288 -8.32 30.43 8.15
CA GLY A 288 -7.36 31.27 8.86
C GLY A 288 -6.56 30.57 9.98
N ALA A 289 -6.70 29.26 10.15
CA ALA A 289 -6.03 28.54 11.24
C ALA A 289 -4.52 28.38 11.03
N ARG A 290 -3.79 28.33 12.14
CA ARG A 290 -2.42 27.77 12.19
C ARG A 290 -2.49 26.28 12.51
N VAL A 291 -2.02 25.43 11.60
CA VAL A 291 -2.17 23.97 11.68
C VAL A 291 -0.82 23.27 11.87
N LEU A 292 -0.62 22.66 13.04
CA LEU A 292 0.48 21.77 13.36
C LEU A 292 0.20 20.37 12.82
N VAL A 293 0.97 19.94 11.82
CA VAL A 293 0.72 18.71 11.07
C VAL A 293 1.55 17.56 11.64
N GLY A 294 0.89 16.60 12.28
CA GLY A 294 1.49 15.36 12.75
C GLY A 294 1.69 14.33 11.65
N HIS A 295 2.92 13.88 11.45
CA HIS A 295 3.27 12.84 10.48
C HIS A 295 4.57 12.11 10.84
N ARG A 296 4.73 10.85 10.41
CA ARG A 296 5.97 10.07 10.69
C ARG A 296 7.12 10.41 9.75
N SER A 297 6.82 10.60 8.47
CA SER A 297 7.80 10.97 7.43
C SER A 297 7.08 11.61 6.24
N GLY A 298 7.84 12.02 5.22
CA GLY A 298 7.33 12.67 4.01
C GLY A 298 7.55 14.18 3.99
N ASP A 299 7.50 14.74 2.79
CA ASP A 299 7.62 16.16 2.52
C ASP A 299 6.24 16.84 2.62
N LEU A 300 6.17 17.95 3.37
CA LEU A 300 4.97 18.78 3.53
C LEU A 300 5.04 20.10 2.75
N SER A 301 6.10 20.35 1.98
CA SER A 301 6.34 21.63 1.32
C SER A 301 5.16 22.06 0.44
N GLU A 302 4.61 21.14 -0.36
CA GLU A 302 3.44 21.44 -1.20
C GLU A 302 2.19 21.76 -0.36
N LEU A 303 1.94 20.99 0.71
CA LEU A 303 0.81 21.22 1.61
C LEU A 303 0.95 22.56 2.34
N ALA A 304 2.18 22.94 2.70
CA ALA A 304 2.47 24.18 3.37
C ALA A 304 2.29 25.41 2.47
N VAL A 305 2.75 25.32 1.21
CA VAL A 305 2.52 26.36 0.20
C VAL A 305 1.02 26.56 -0.02
N LYS A 306 0.27 25.48 -0.27
CA LYS A 306 -1.19 25.57 -0.47
C LYS A 306 -1.91 26.14 0.75
N GLY A 307 -1.54 25.71 1.96
CA GLY A 307 -2.14 26.25 3.18
C GLY A 307 -1.90 27.74 3.37
N ALA A 308 -0.70 28.23 3.01
CA ALA A 308 -0.36 29.65 3.03
C ALA A 308 -1.14 30.45 1.96
N GLU A 309 -1.29 29.91 0.75
CA GLU A 309 -2.10 30.50 -0.32
C GLU A 309 -3.58 30.63 0.08
N LEU A 310 -4.05 29.73 0.93
CA LEU A 310 -5.41 29.73 1.49
C LEU A 310 -5.58 30.68 2.70
N GLY A 311 -4.52 31.35 3.15
CA GLY A 311 -4.59 32.34 4.25
C GLY A 311 -4.33 31.78 5.65
N GLY A 312 -3.95 30.50 5.77
CA GLY A 312 -3.54 29.88 7.03
C GLY A 312 -2.02 29.71 7.16
N GLU A 313 -1.59 29.09 8.25
CA GLU A 313 -0.19 28.68 8.44
C GLU A 313 -0.13 27.16 8.62
N VAL A 314 0.76 26.48 7.92
CA VAL A 314 0.93 25.02 8.04
C VAL A 314 2.34 24.72 8.52
N VAL A 315 2.43 24.08 9.68
CA VAL A 315 3.70 23.83 10.38
C VAL A 315 3.90 22.33 10.53
N SER A 316 5.03 21.83 10.05
CA SER A 316 5.41 20.42 10.22
C SER A 316 5.68 20.10 11.69
N CYS A 317 5.07 19.02 12.20
CA CYS A 317 5.31 18.47 13.53
C CYS A 317 5.58 16.96 13.43
N PRO A 318 6.78 16.56 12.95
CA PRO A 318 7.08 15.16 12.70
C PRO A 318 7.17 14.35 14.00
N GLY A 319 6.72 13.11 13.96
CA GLY A 319 6.77 12.16 15.07
C GLY A 319 5.70 11.08 14.97
N ASP A 320 5.80 10.07 15.84
CA ASP A 320 4.74 9.09 15.99
C ASP A 320 3.68 9.61 16.98
N ALA A 321 2.44 9.79 16.53
CA ALA A 321 1.37 10.28 17.39
C ALA A 321 1.06 9.34 18.56
N ALA A 322 1.43 8.05 18.46
CA ALA A 322 1.33 7.09 19.56
C ALA A 322 2.39 7.31 20.66
N ASP A 323 3.44 8.09 20.39
CA ASP A 323 4.49 8.45 21.35
C ASP A 323 4.07 9.73 22.11
N PRO A 324 3.98 9.70 23.46
CA PRO A 324 3.72 10.89 24.26
C PRO A 324 4.64 12.09 23.96
N ALA A 325 5.88 11.85 23.51
CA ALA A 325 6.81 12.90 23.12
C ALA A 325 6.31 13.75 21.94
N TRP A 326 5.43 13.21 21.09
CA TRP A 326 4.80 13.99 20.02
C TRP A 326 3.85 15.06 20.59
N ALA A 327 3.05 14.72 21.61
CA ALA A 327 2.20 15.69 22.28
C ALA A 327 3.03 16.80 22.96
N ASP A 328 4.18 16.46 23.53
CA ASP A 328 5.10 17.46 24.10
C ASP A 328 5.62 18.44 23.04
N GLN A 329 5.91 17.95 21.84
CA GLN A 329 6.33 18.78 20.72
C GLN A 329 5.21 19.71 20.26
N VAL A 330 3.98 19.19 20.15
CA VAL A 330 2.80 20.01 19.83
C VAL A 330 2.63 21.14 20.86
N ARG A 331 2.71 20.83 22.16
CA ARG A 331 2.60 21.84 23.23
C ARG A 331 3.68 22.93 23.10
N ARG A 332 4.93 22.56 22.83
CA ARG A 332 6.01 23.53 22.61
C ARG A 332 5.73 24.47 21.42
N LEU A 333 5.22 23.92 20.31
CA LEU A 333 4.93 24.69 19.10
C LEU A 333 3.66 25.55 19.23
N ALA A 334 2.71 25.13 20.06
CA ALA A 334 1.45 25.83 20.31
C ALA A 334 1.53 26.86 21.44
N GLY A 335 2.59 26.84 22.27
CA GLY A 335 2.68 27.71 23.45
C GLY A 335 1.86 27.21 24.64
N ASP A 336 1.59 25.90 24.70
CA ASP A 336 0.80 25.21 25.72
C ASP A 336 -0.71 25.60 25.78
N GLU A 337 -1.18 26.31 24.76
CA GLU A 337 -2.60 26.59 24.47
C GLU A 337 -2.92 25.98 23.10
N LEU A 338 -4.02 25.21 22.99
CA LEU A 338 -4.41 24.55 21.76
C LEU A 338 -5.91 24.72 21.56
N ASP A 339 -6.36 25.17 20.39
CA ASP A 339 -7.78 25.41 20.14
C ASP A 339 -8.47 24.20 19.53
N LEU A 340 -7.75 23.47 18.66
CA LEU A 340 -8.29 22.32 17.93
C LEU A 340 -7.34 21.12 17.98
N LEU A 341 -7.86 19.95 18.30
CA LEU A 341 -7.15 18.67 18.15
C LEU A 341 -7.93 17.75 17.22
N VAL A 342 -7.28 17.26 16.17
CA VAL A 342 -7.85 16.26 15.25
C VAL A 342 -7.05 14.96 15.35
N CYS A 343 -7.72 13.89 15.81
CA CYS A 343 -7.18 12.53 15.79
C CYS A 343 -7.62 11.82 14.51
N SER A 344 -6.83 11.92 13.44
CA SER A 344 -7.11 11.29 12.13
C SER A 344 -6.21 10.09 11.81
N ALA A 345 -5.09 9.92 12.52
CA ALA A 345 -4.13 8.86 12.25
C ALA A 345 -4.73 7.47 12.49
N ALA A 346 -4.38 6.52 11.61
CA ALA A 346 -4.74 5.12 11.74
C ALA A 346 -3.63 4.23 11.17
N PRO A 347 -3.45 2.99 11.69
CA PRO A 347 -2.59 2.02 11.05
C PRO A 347 -3.17 1.60 9.67
N PRO A 348 -2.35 1.04 8.77
CA PRO A 348 -2.84 0.45 7.52
C PRO A 348 -3.87 -0.65 7.79
N ILE A 349 -5.05 -0.52 7.17
CA ILE A 349 -6.16 -1.45 7.33
C ILE A 349 -6.00 -2.57 6.32
N ARG A 350 -5.64 -3.77 6.79
CA ARG A 350 -5.52 -4.95 5.94
C ARG A 350 -6.66 -5.92 6.24
N PRO A 351 -7.26 -6.58 5.23
CA PRO A 351 -8.19 -7.67 5.45
C PRO A 351 -7.61 -8.69 6.45
N LEU A 352 -8.37 -9.00 7.49
CA LEU A 352 -7.98 -9.91 8.55
C LEU A 352 -9.24 -10.51 9.18
N ARG A 353 -9.39 -11.82 9.05
CA ARG A 353 -10.52 -12.53 9.65
C ARG A 353 -10.32 -12.71 11.16
N LEU A 354 -11.41 -12.98 11.86
CA LEU A 354 -11.35 -13.39 13.26
C LEU A 354 -11.25 -14.92 13.34
N ASP A 355 -10.04 -15.39 13.55
CA ASP A 355 -9.72 -16.80 13.81
C ASP A 355 -8.53 -16.89 14.78
N SER A 356 -8.24 -18.08 15.29
CA SER A 356 -7.18 -18.29 16.28
C SER A 356 -5.78 -17.92 15.77
N ALA A 357 -5.51 -18.08 14.47
CA ALA A 357 -4.22 -17.74 13.89
C ALA A 357 -4.05 -16.22 13.73
N SER A 358 -5.14 -15.51 13.48
CA SER A 358 -5.19 -14.07 13.28
C SER A 358 -5.30 -13.28 14.59
N LEU A 359 -5.68 -13.90 15.71
CA LEU A 359 -5.97 -13.23 16.98
C LEU A 359 -4.85 -12.28 17.47
N PRO A 360 -3.55 -12.66 17.47
CA PRO A 360 -2.50 -11.74 17.90
C PRO A 360 -2.43 -10.47 17.03
N ARG A 361 -2.68 -10.60 15.72
CA ARG A 361 -2.71 -9.45 14.79
C ARG A 361 -3.92 -8.55 15.04
N VAL A 362 -5.07 -9.13 15.40
CA VAL A 362 -6.26 -8.38 15.81
C VAL A 362 -5.95 -7.54 17.06
N GLN A 363 -5.35 -8.17 18.08
CA GLN A 363 -5.00 -7.49 19.34
C GLN A 363 -3.99 -6.36 19.14
N ASN A 364 -2.91 -6.63 18.39
CA ASN A 364 -1.89 -5.63 18.10
C ASN A 364 -2.46 -4.44 17.32
N PHE A 365 -3.31 -4.70 16.32
CA PHE A 365 -3.94 -3.60 15.57
C PHE A 365 -4.79 -2.71 16.48
N VAL A 366 -5.60 -3.31 17.37
CA VAL A 366 -6.44 -2.54 18.30
C VAL A 366 -5.57 -1.68 19.21
N ALA A 367 -4.49 -2.24 19.76
CA ALA A 367 -3.53 -1.51 20.58
C ALA A 367 -2.87 -0.35 19.82
N ASP A 368 -2.37 -0.60 18.61
CA ASP A 368 -1.69 0.40 17.78
C ASP A 368 -2.64 1.54 17.37
N ALA A 369 -3.85 1.19 16.93
CA ALA A 369 -4.87 2.17 16.52
C ALA A 369 -5.39 2.98 17.72
N PHE A 370 -5.56 2.34 18.87
CA PHE A 370 -5.94 3.04 20.09
C PHE A 370 -4.85 4.00 20.56
N ALA A 371 -3.57 3.59 20.51
CA ALA A 371 -2.43 4.43 20.89
C ALA A 371 -2.37 5.74 20.06
N LEU A 372 -2.64 5.66 18.75
CA LEU A 372 -2.65 6.81 17.84
C LEU A 372 -3.71 7.88 18.15
N ALA A 373 -4.75 7.57 18.93
CA ALA A 373 -5.76 8.54 19.37
C ALA A 373 -5.63 8.87 20.86
N SER A 374 -5.34 7.86 21.69
CA SER A 374 -5.24 8.00 23.15
C SER A 374 -4.02 8.80 23.60
N ALA A 375 -2.85 8.66 22.96
CA ALA A 375 -1.67 9.44 23.32
C ALA A 375 -1.84 10.94 23.03
N PRO A 376 -2.34 11.36 21.84
CA PRO A 376 -2.66 12.77 21.58
C PRO A 376 -3.70 13.33 22.53
N LEU A 377 -4.81 12.61 22.76
CA LEU A 377 -5.86 13.02 23.69
C LEU A 377 -5.28 13.22 25.10
N ALA A 378 -4.60 12.21 25.65
CA ALA A 378 -4.05 12.29 27.00
C ALA A 378 -3.03 13.43 27.16
N GLY A 379 -2.19 13.66 26.14
CA GLY A 379 -1.14 14.68 26.20
C GLY A 379 -1.62 16.11 25.95
N LEU A 380 -2.72 16.31 25.23
CA LEU A 380 -3.17 17.63 24.76
C LEU A 380 -4.50 18.11 25.35
N LEU A 381 -5.26 17.24 26.04
CA LEU A 381 -6.45 17.64 26.79
C LEU A 381 -6.20 18.83 27.75
N PRO A 382 -5.09 18.88 28.52
CA PRO A 382 -4.82 20.04 29.36
C PRO A 382 -4.64 21.36 28.59
N SER A 383 -4.08 21.31 27.37
CA SER A 383 -3.88 22.49 26.53
C SER A 383 -5.18 22.93 25.86
N LEU A 384 -6.06 21.97 25.49
CA LEU A 384 -7.43 22.26 25.02
C LEU A 384 -8.29 22.89 26.11
N ALA A 385 -8.21 22.41 27.35
CA ALA A 385 -9.01 22.92 28.45
C ALA A 385 -8.77 24.41 28.74
N LYS A 386 -7.54 24.91 28.50
CA LYS A 386 -7.19 26.32 28.71
C LYS A 386 -7.91 27.28 27.75
N THR A 387 -8.25 26.80 26.56
CA THR A 387 -8.87 27.60 25.50
C THR A 387 -10.36 27.29 25.33
N SER A 388 -10.92 26.38 26.17
CA SER A 388 -12.21 25.75 25.90
C SER A 388 -12.27 25.16 24.49
N GLY A 389 -11.15 24.53 24.09
CA GLY A 389 -10.91 24.04 22.76
C GLY A 389 -11.80 22.86 22.36
N ARG A 390 -11.55 22.37 21.14
CA ARG A 390 -12.39 21.36 20.49
C ARG A 390 -11.55 20.18 20.03
N CYS A 391 -12.09 18.97 20.17
CA CYS A 391 -11.44 17.76 19.69
C CYS A 391 -12.32 17.00 18.70
N LEU A 392 -11.79 16.73 17.51
CA LEU A 392 -12.39 15.83 16.52
C LEU A 392 -11.65 14.50 16.49
N VAL A 393 -12.41 13.43 16.59
CA VAL A 393 -11.93 12.06 16.40
C VAL A 393 -12.53 11.50 15.12
N VAL A 394 -11.65 11.10 14.19
CA VAL A 394 -12.06 10.45 12.94
C VAL A 394 -12.27 8.95 13.19
N SER A 395 -13.53 8.56 13.30
CA SER A 395 -14.01 7.18 13.37
C SER A 395 -14.24 6.61 11.96
N SER A 396 -15.31 5.83 11.75
CA SER A 396 -15.65 5.22 10.47
C SER A 396 -17.11 4.79 10.43
N SER A 397 -17.76 4.83 9.26
CA SER A 397 -19.09 4.22 9.09
C SER A 397 -19.12 2.72 9.41
N ALA A 398 -17.97 2.03 9.31
CA ALA A 398 -17.79 0.62 9.67
C ALA A 398 -18.18 0.27 11.12
N VAL A 399 -18.27 1.24 12.04
CA VAL A 399 -18.78 0.97 13.40
C VAL A 399 -20.29 0.70 13.41
N ALA A 400 -21.03 1.28 12.46
CA ALA A 400 -22.46 1.03 12.28
C ALA A 400 -22.70 -0.16 11.33
N GLU A 401 -21.91 -0.25 10.26
CA GLU A 401 -22.03 -1.29 9.22
C GLU A 401 -20.71 -2.07 9.09
N PRO A 402 -20.47 -3.09 9.94
CA PRO A 402 -19.17 -3.76 10.03
C PRO A 402 -18.88 -4.61 8.78
N PRO A 403 -17.76 -4.36 8.06
CA PRO A 403 -17.32 -5.22 6.97
C PRO A 403 -16.82 -6.57 7.48
N ALA A 404 -17.03 -7.63 6.68
CA ALA A 404 -16.67 -9.00 7.05
C ALA A 404 -15.17 -9.18 7.37
N ASP A 405 -14.30 -8.46 6.65
CA ASP A 405 -12.86 -8.66 6.69
C ASP A 405 -12.13 -7.72 7.68
N TRP A 406 -12.83 -6.83 8.39
CA TRP A 406 -12.20 -5.82 9.26
C TRP A 406 -12.67 -5.80 10.73
N PRO A 407 -12.82 -6.95 11.42
CA PRO A 407 -13.24 -7.00 12.82
C PRO A 407 -12.31 -6.20 13.76
N HIS A 408 -11.00 -6.25 13.50
CA HIS A 408 -9.98 -5.51 14.26
C HIS A 408 -10.13 -3.98 14.14
N TYR A 409 -10.47 -3.50 12.94
CA TYR A 409 -10.69 -2.09 12.67
C TYR A 409 -11.97 -1.59 13.35
N VAL A 410 -13.05 -2.35 13.25
CA VAL A 410 -14.32 -2.03 13.92
C VAL A 410 -14.12 -1.97 15.44
N ALA A 411 -13.42 -2.95 16.03
CA ALA A 411 -13.11 -2.95 17.45
C ALA A 411 -12.27 -1.73 17.87
N ALA A 412 -11.22 -1.40 17.10
CA ALA A 412 -10.38 -0.24 17.36
C ALA A 412 -11.17 1.08 17.32
N LYS A 413 -12.04 1.26 16.33
CA LYS A 413 -12.85 2.48 16.20
C LYS A 413 -13.86 2.61 17.34
N HIS A 414 -14.48 1.53 17.79
CA HIS A 414 -15.31 1.56 19.00
C HIS A 414 -14.51 1.92 20.26
N ALA A 415 -13.29 1.39 20.43
CA ALA A 415 -12.44 1.73 21.57
C ALA A 415 -12.10 3.23 21.59
N VAL A 416 -11.78 3.81 20.42
CA VAL A 416 -11.48 5.23 20.26
C VAL A 416 -12.73 6.10 20.51
N GLU A 417 -13.90 5.71 20.02
CA GLU A 417 -15.15 6.41 20.33
C GLU A 417 -15.48 6.35 21.83
N GLY A 418 -15.27 5.22 22.49
CA GLY A 418 -15.47 5.06 23.93
C GLY A 418 -14.57 6.00 24.75
N LEU A 419 -13.29 6.13 24.37
CA LEU A 419 -12.39 7.10 25.00
C LEU A 419 -12.84 8.54 24.79
N THR A 420 -13.33 8.86 23.59
CA THR A 420 -13.84 10.20 23.25
C THR A 420 -15.09 10.54 24.09
N GLN A 421 -15.99 9.58 24.29
CA GLN A 421 -17.16 9.73 25.15
C GLN A 421 -16.76 9.99 26.60
N TRP A 422 -15.76 9.28 27.11
CA TRP A 422 -15.21 9.54 28.44
C TRP A 422 -14.63 10.95 28.55
N ALA A 423 -13.82 11.37 27.57
CA ALA A 423 -13.19 12.69 27.57
C ALA A 423 -14.25 13.82 27.59
N ALA A 424 -15.30 13.72 26.78
CA ALA A 424 -16.40 14.68 26.77
C ALA A 424 -17.14 14.77 28.12
N ALA A 425 -17.26 13.66 28.84
CA ALA A 425 -17.90 13.65 30.15
C ALA A 425 -17.01 14.25 31.26
N GLN A 426 -15.68 14.15 31.12
CA GLN A 426 -14.72 14.64 32.13
C GLN A 426 -14.24 16.07 31.87
N HIS A 427 -14.35 16.56 30.64
CA HIS A 427 -13.91 17.90 30.21
C HIS A 427 -15.08 18.68 29.60
N PRO A 428 -16.11 19.05 30.41
CA PRO A 428 -17.29 19.76 29.93
C PRO A 428 -17.01 21.18 29.43
N GLU A 429 -15.80 21.71 29.65
CA GLU A 429 -15.31 22.97 29.11
C GLU A 429 -14.85 22.87 27.64
N CYS A 430 -14.64 21.66 27.12
CA CYS A 430 -14.22 21.42 25.74
C CYS A 430 -15.36 20.80 24.91
N GLU A 431 -15.38 21.06 23.60
CA GLU A 431 -16.29 20.35 22.69
C GLU A 431 -15.62 19.12 22.09
N PHE A 432 -16.37 18.02 21.97
CA PHE A 432 -15.88 16.79 21.35
C PHE A 432 -16.76 16.39 20.17
N PHE A 433 -16.11 15.94 19.11
CA PHE A 433 -16.74 15.53 17.88
C PHE A 433 -16.26 14.14 17.49
N VAL A 434 -17.19 13.34 16.97
CA VAL A 434 -16.88 12.09 16.26
C VAL A 434 -17.37 12.26 14.84
N SER A 435 -16.53 11.93 13.86
CA SER A 435 -16.97 11.79 12.47
C SER A 435 -16.83 10.35 12.01
N ARG A 436 -17.82 9.83 11.28
CA ARG A 436 -17.87 8.45 10.78
C ARG A 436 -17.90 8.42 9.25
N PRO A 437 -16.81 8.85 8.57
CA PRO A 437 -16.80 8.86 7.12
C PRO A 437 -16.99 7.46 6.55
N GLY A 438 -17.64 7.41 5.37
CA GLY A 438 -17.64 6.24 4.50
C GLY A 438 -16.26 5.98 3.89
N MET A 439 -16.19 5.10 2.90
CA MET A 439 -14.92 4.81 2.23
C MET A 439 -14.45 5.99 1.39
N LEU A 440 -13.26 6.52 1.70
CA LEU A 440 -12.68 7.69 1.04
C LEU A 440 -11.61 7.28 0.02
N LEU A 441 -11.54 8.02 -1.10
CA LEU A 441 -10.52 7.82 -2.12
C LEU A 441 -9.18 8.36 -1.62
N THR A 442 -8.38 7.47 -1.06
CA THR A 442 -7.04 7.76 -0.53
C THR A 442 -6.05 6.72 -1.04
N GLU A 443 -4.74 7.00 -1.02
CA GLU A 443 -3.73 6.01 -1.43
C GLU A 443 -3.85 4.67 -0.68
N GLN A 444 -4.21 4.73 0.61
CA GLN A 444 -4.38 3.54 1.44
C GLN A 444 -5.59 2.70 1.03
N MET A 445 -6.61 3.32 0.42
CA MET A 445 -7.80 2.65 -0.08
C MET A 445 -7.82 2.59 -1.61
N ASN A 446 -6.67 2.75 -2.28
CA ASN A 446 -6.59 2.79 -3.73
C ASN A 446 -6.41 1.39 -4.32
N THR A 447 -7.47 0.59 -4.27
CA THR A 447 -7.56 -0.66 -5.02
C THR A 447 -8.54 -0.47 -6.19
N PRO A 448 -8.45 -1.30 -7.24
CA PRO A 448 -9.38 -1.24 -8.36
C PRO A 448 -10.85 -1.26 -7.93
N GLY A 449 -11.25 -2.18 -7.04
CA GLY A 449 -12.62 -2.29 -6.58
C GLY A 449 -13.07 -1.15 -5.66
N THR A 450 -12.21 -0.69 -4.76
CA THR A 450 -12.57 0.39 -3.82
C THR A 450 -12.65 1.76 -4.50
N ARG A 451 -11.90 1.99 -5.59
CA ARG A 451 -11.90 3.27 -6.31
C ARG A 451 -13.25 3.64 -6.92
N GLU A 452 -14.04 2.66 -7.34
CA GLU A 452 -15.35 2.90 -7.98
C GLU A 452 -16.43 3.32 -6.98
N ILE A 453 -16.28 2.94 -5.71
CA ILE A 453 -17.28 3.18 -4.65
C ILE A 453 -16.79 4.16 -3.58
N ALA A 454 -15.54 4.60 -3.63
CA ALA A 454 -14.98 5.55 -2.69
C ALA A 454 -15.40 6.99 -3.02
N GLN A 455 -15.76 7.76 -1.99
CA GLN A 455 -16.07 9.19 -2.13
C GLN A 455 -14.80 10.05 -2.07
N ALA A 456 -14.90 11.27 -2.60
CA ALA A 456 -13.83 12.26 -2.52
C ALA A 456 -13.58 12.70 -1.06
N VAL A 457 -12.36 13.14 -0.73
CA VAL A 457 -12.01 13.56 0.64
C VAL A 457 -12.51 14.97 0.95
N GLU A 458 -12.69 15.80 -0.07
CA GLU A 458 -12.96 17.23 0.05
C GLU A 458 -14.33 17.54 0.69
N PRO A 459 -15.46 16.93 0.27
CA PRO A 459 -16.76 17.18 0.92
C PRO A 459 -16.76 16.83 2.41
N VAL A 460 -16.13 15.72 2.75
CA VAL A 460 -16.04 15.23 4.12
C VAL A 460 -15.15 16.14 4.97
N ALA A 461 -14.01 16.56 4.45
CA ALA A 461 -13.12 17.50 5.14
C ALA A 461 -13.76 18.88 5.30
N ALA A 462 -14.46 19.38 4.29
CA ALA A 462 -15.18 20.64 4.35
C ALA A 462 -16.28 20.61 5.43
N ALA A 463 -17.12 19.58 5.47
CA ALA A 463 -18.16 19.46 6.48
C ALA A 463 -17.59 19.36 7.91
N MET A 464 -16.49 18.61 8.10
CA MET A 464 -15.77 18.58 9.39
C MET A 464 -15.21 19.96 9.77
N ALA A 465 -14.57 20.66 8.84
CA ALA A 465 -13.95 21.96 9.10
C ALA A 465 -14.98 23.06 9.36
N ASP A 466 -16.09 23.08 8.61
CA ASP A 466 -17.19 24.02 8.82
C ASP A 466 -17.78 23.85 10.21
N ARG A 467 -18.05 22.61 10.63
CA ARG A 467 -18.54 22.34 11.98
C ARG A 467 -17.52 22.70 13.06
N LEU A 468 -16.23 22.46 12.82
CA LEU A 468 -15.16 22.85 13.73
C LEU A 468 -14.89 24.34 13.76
N ALA A 469 -15.36 25.13 12.80
CA ALA A 469 -15.26 26.58 12.82
C ALA A 469 -16.29 27.18 13.78
N ASP A 470 -17.48 26.61 13.87
CA ASP A 470 -18.55 27.07 14.75
C ASP A 470 -18.37 26.57 16.19
N SER A 471 -18.27 27.49 17.15
CA SER A 471 -18.32 27.16 18.58
C SER A 471 -19.77 26.98 19.03
N ALA A 472 -20.06 25.90 19.74
CA ALA A 472 -21.34 25.69 20.40
C ALA A 472 -21.14 25.43 21.90
N PRO A 473 -22.18 25.53 22.74
CA PRO A 473 -22.07 25.11 24.12
C PRO A 473 -21.64 23.64 24.19
N ALA A 474 -20.56 23.37 24.94
CA ALA A 474 -20.05 22.04 25.14
C ALA A 474 -21.11 21.09 25.74
N LYS A 475 -21.08 19.83 25.29
CA LYS A 475 -22.03 18.79 25.67
C LYS A 475 -21.28 17.67 26.39
N SER A 476 -21.95 17.00 27.34
CA SER A 476 -21.40 15.83 28.05
C SER A 476 -21.25 14.59 27.19
N ARG A 477 -21.58 14.67 25.90
CA ARG A 477 -21.42 13.62 24.90
C ARG A 477 -20.84 14.21 23.62
N PRO A 478 -19.98 13.49 22.90
CA PRO A 478 -19.48 13.94 21.61
C PRO A 478 -20.63 14.14 20.63
N GLU A 479 -20.54 15.20 19.84
CA GLU A 479 -21.43 15.43 18.71
C GLU A 479 -20.99 14.59 17.52
N LEU A 480 -21.95 13.96 16.83
CA LEU A 480 -21.68 13.22 15.60
C LEU A 480 -21.76 14.19 14.42
N ILE A 481 -20.70 14.26 13.60
CA ILE A 481 -20.71 15.00 12.34
C ILE A 481 -21.13 14.05 11.22
N GLU A 482 -22.28 14.33 10.61
CA GLU A 482 -22.82 13.60 9.45
C GLU A 482 -22.26 14.18 8.15
N HIS A 483 -22.08 13.33 7.13
CA HIS A 483 -21.48 13.66 5.82
C HIS A 483 -22.28 13.06 4.67
#